data_AF-A0A5E7Y9U6-F1
#
_entry.id   AF-A0A5E7Y9U6-F1
#
_cell.length_a   1.000
_cell.length_b   1.000
_cell.length_c   1.000
_cell.angle_alpha   90.00
_cell.angle_beta   90.00
_cell.angle_gamma   90.00
#
_symmetry.space_group_name_H-M   'P 1'
#
loop_
_entity.id
_entity.type
_entity.pdbx_description
1 polymer ?
#
loop_
_entity_poly.entity_id
_entity_poly.type
_entity_poly.pdbx_seq_one_letter_code
_entity_poly.pdbx_strand_id
1 'polypeptide(L)'
;MSFPALLGILSYCVTALACGLAWRASRHGFWLGLGGVFLALVAWRFAGAEELLRDGLRTQLASRDLYAGRRAIQGVIAGLVLLAGAGVGAWLWRRRSRPGARQRAQWWAELALAGLGGLILLRLISFSPIDRLLYGGPVHLNWFLEGGLVAVCAMAAISVWRRNG
;
A
#
# COMPACT_ATOMS: atom_id res chain seq x y z
N MET A 1 -10.02 15.94 10.75
CA MET A 1 -8.92 15.11 10.18
C MET A 1 -7.70 15.24 11.08
N SER A 2 -7.09 14.13 11.48
CA SER A 2 -5.85 14.18 12.25
C SER A 2 -4.67 14.62 11.36
N PHE A 3 -3.68 15.34 11.93
CA PHE A 3 -2.44 15.73 11.23
C PHE A 3 -1.78 14.59 10.39
N PRO A 4 -1.79 13.33 10.85
CA PRO A 4 -1.22 12.20 10.10
C PRO A 4 -1.99 11.83 8.84
N ALA A 5 -3.32 12.00 8.87
CA ALA A 5 -4.16 11.74 7.71
C ALA A 5 -3.81 12.73 6.58
N LEU A 6 -3.57 14.00 6.91
CA LEU A 6 -3.16 15.03 5.96
C LEU A 6 -1.80 14.73 5.34
N LEU A 7 -0.82 14.30 6.15
CA LEU A 7 0.50 13.90 5.65
C LEU A 7 0.42 12.71 4.68
N GLY A 8 -0.42 11.71 4.98
CA GLY A 8 -0.66 10.58 4.07
C GLY A 8 -1.28 11.02 2.75
N ILE A 9 -2.29 11.90 2.79
CA ILE A 9 -2.93 12.43 1.58
C ILE A 9 -1.92 13.22 0.73
N LEU A 10 -1.15 14.11 1.35
CA LEU A 10 -0.13 14.90 0.65
C LEU A 10 0.92 14.01 -0.02
N SER A 11 1.41 12.98 0.68
CA SER A 11 2.42 12.06 0.13
C SER A 11 1.88 11.25 -1.05
N TYR A 12 0.62 10.80 -1.01
CA TYR A 12 -0.03 10.15 -2.14
C TYR A 12 -0.23 11.09 -3.32
N CYS A 13 -0.65 12.34 -3.08
CA CYS A 13 -0.80 13.35 -4.14
C CYS A 13 0.54 13.64 -4.84
N VAL A 14 1.61 13.83 -4.07
CA VAL A 14 2.97 14.03 -4.61
C VAL A 14 3.39 12.81 -5.45
N THR A 15 3.10 11.60 -4.97
CA THR A 15 3.44 10.37 -5.70
C THR A 15 2.63 10.22 -6.99
N ALA A 16 1.34 10.56 -6.97
CA ALA A 16 0.49 10.58 -8.17
C ALA A 16 1.00 11.59 -9.21
N LEU A 17 1.42 12.79 -8.76
CA LEU A 17 2.05 13.79 -9.62
C LEU A 17 3.36 13.27 -10.23
N ALA A 18 4.23 12.67 -9.42
CA ALA A 18 5.47 12.06 -9.90
C ALA A 18 5.21 10.97 -10.95
N CYS A 19 4.17 10.15 -10.75
CA CYS A 19 3.73 9.16 -11.73
C CYS A 19 3.23 9.80 -13.03
N GLY A 20 2.51 10.93 -12.95
CA GLY A 20 2.09 11.70 -14.12
C GLY A 20 3.26 12.27 -14.92
N LEU A 21 4.30 12.77 -14.24
CA LEU A 21 5.54 13.21 -14.88
C LEU A 21 6.29 12.05 -15.55
N ALA A 22 6.38 10.90 -14.87
CA ALA A 22 6.99 9.69 -15.42
C ALA A 22 6.22 9.15 -16.64
N TRP A 23 4.89 9.24 -16.64
CA TRP A 23 4.06 8.89 -17.78
C TRP A 23 4.33 9.81 -18.97
N ARG A 24 4.38 11.13 -18.77
CA ARG A 24 4.69 12.09 -19.85
C ARG A 24 6.04 11.81 -20.52
N ALA A 25 7.07 11.52 -19.72
CA ALA A 25 8.42 11.28 -20.22
C ALA A 25 8.61 9.88 -20.85
N SER A 26 7.91 8.86 -20.37
CA SER A 26 8.11 7.48 -20.82
C SER A 26 7.02 6.95 -21.77
N ARG A 27 5.88 7.65 -21.85
CA ARG A 27 4.63 7.28 -22.55
C ARG A 27 4.10 5.88 -22.21
N HIS A 28 4.48 5.32 -21.06
CA HIS A 28 4.10 3.97 -20.65
C HIS A 28 2.89 3.99 -19.71
N GLY A 29 1.82 3.28 -20.07
CA GLY A 29 0.55 3.27 -19.32
C GLY A 29 0.65 2.81 -17.87
N PHE A 30 1.68 2.02 -17.51
CA PHE A 30 1.97 1.61 -16.12
C PHE A 30 1.97 2.80 -15.14
N TRP A 31 2.66 3.90 -15.47
CA TRP A 31 2.76 5.04 -14.56
C TRP A 31 1.43 5.79 -14.42
N LEU A 32 0.63 5.83 -15.49
CA LEU A 32 -0.72 6.40 -15.42
C LEU A 32 -1.64 5.56 -14.52
N GLY A 33 -1.60 4.23 -14.68
CA GLY A 33 -2.34 3.30 -13.82
C GLY A 33 -1.92 3.41 -12.35
N LEU A 34 -0.61 3.45 -12.08
CA LEU A 34 -0.08 3.63 -10.73
C LEU A 34 -0.50 4.96 -10.11
N GLY A 35 -0.45 6.06 -10.87
CA GLY A 35 -0.95 7.37 -10.42
C GLY A 35 -2.45 7.33 -10.10
N GLY A 36 -3.24 6.64 -10.93
CA GLY A 36 -4.66 6.40 -10.69
C GLY A 36 -4.93 5.65 -9.37
N VAL A 37 -4.12 4.63 -9.05
CA VAL A 37 -4.22 3.91 -7.76
C VAL A 37 -3.97 4.85 -6.58
N PHE A 38 -2.94 5.70 -6.64
CA PHE A 38 -2.69 6.67 -5.56
C PHE A 38 -3.82 7.70 -5.42
N LEU A 39 -4.41 8.16 -6.51
CA LEU A 39 -5.60 9.03 -6.46
C LEU A 39 -6.81 8.32 -5.85
N ALA A 40 -7.02 7.04 -6.18
CA ALA A 40 -8.06 6.23 -5.57
C ALA A 40 -7.82 6.08 -4.05
N LEU A 41 -6.57 5.88 -3.61
CA LEU A 41 -6.21 5.85 -2.19
C LEU A 41 -6.47 7.19 -1.48
N VAL A 42 -6.22 8.32 -2.15
CA VAL A 42 -6.58 9.64 -1.63
C VAL A 42 -8.09 9.77 -1.44
N ALA A 43 -8.87 9.44 -2.46
CA ALA A 43 -10.34 9.50 -2.40
C ALA A 43 -10.89 8.58 -1.29
N TRP A 44 -10.36 7.35 -1.20
CA TRP A 44 -10.68 6.39 -0.15
C TRP A 44 -10.43 6.95 1.25
N ARG A 45 -9.32 7.66 1.43
CA ARG A 45 -8.92 8.27 2.71
C ARG A 45 -9.77 9.48 3.06
N PHE A 46 -10.17 10.29 2.07
CA PHE A 46 -11.11 11.40 2.27
C PHE A 46 -12.51 10.93 2.67
N ALA A 47 -12.98 9.83 2.09
CA ALA A 47 -14.29 9.26 2.40
C ALA A 47 -14.38 8.67 3.81
N GLY A 48 -13.26 8.58 4.56
CA GLY A 48 -13.22 7.86 5.83
C GLY A 48 -13.59 6.38 5.66
N ALA A 49 -13.47 5.84 4.44
CA ALA A 49 -13.91 4.50 4.10
C ALA A 49 -13.16 3.43 4.90
N GLU A 50 -11.91 3.72 5.29
CA GLU A 50 -11.11 2.87 6.16
C GLU A 50 -11.74 2.70 7.55
N GLU A 51 -12.08 3.81 8.23
CA GLU A 51 -12.80 3.78 9.50
C GLU A 51 -14.18 3.10 9.37
N LEU A 52 -14.95 3.42 8.33
CA LEU A 52 -16.27 2.81 8.10
C LEU A 52 -16.19 1.29 7.90
N LEU A 53 -15.22 0.80 7.12
CA LEU A 53 -15.02 -0.63 6.93
C LEU A 53 -14.52 -1.30 8.21
N ARG A 54 -13.58 -0.68 8.92
CA ARG A 54 -13.07 -1.21 10.19
C ARG A 54 -14.18 -1.32 11.24
N ASP A 55 -15.00 -0.28 11.37
CA ASP A 55 -16.10 -0.25 12.34
C ASP A 55 -17.23 -1.18 11.92
N GLY A 56 -17.53 -1.28 10.62
CA GLY A 56 -18.47 -2.27 10.08
C GLY A 56 -18.03 -3.71 10.37
N LEU A 57 -16.74 -4.03 10.16
CA LEU A 57 -16.19 -5.33 10.51
C LEU A 57 -16.23 -5.58 12.03
N ARG A 58 -15.91 -4.58 12.85
CA ARG A 58 -15.92 -4.70 14.32
C ARG A 58 -17.32 -4.91 14.89
N THR A 59 -18.32 -4.19 14.37
CA THR A 59 -19.72 -4.30 14.81
C THR A 59 -20.31 -5.65 14.43
N GLN A 60 -20.07 -6.14 13.20
CA GLN A 60 -20.46 -7.50 12.83
C GLN A 60 -19.80 -8.56 13.73
N LEU A 61 -18.53 -8.38 14.08
CA LEU A 61 -17.79 -9.27 14.97
C LEU A 61 -18.13 -9.11 16.47
N ALA A 62 -18.89 -8.10 16.87
CA ALA A 62 -19.38 -7.92 18.24
C ALA A 62 -20.82 -8.45 18.39
N SER A 63 -21.62 -8.38 17.33
CA SER A 63 -23.02 -8.86 17.33
C SER A 63 -23.17 -10.38 17.33
N ARG A 64 -22.11 -11.12 16.98
CA ARG A 64 -22.06 -12.58 17.09
C ARG A 64 -21.07 -12.90 18.18
N ASP A 65 -21.50 -13.60 19.22
CA ASP A 65 -20.72 -14.05 20.39
C ASP A 65 -19.60 -15.08 20.05
N LEU A 66 -19.03 -14.96 18.85
CA LEU A 66 -18.12 -15.87 18.17
C LEU A 66 -16.67 -15.42 18.36
N TYR A 67 -16.25 -15.23 19.62
CA TYR A 67 -14.83 -15.01 19.93
C TYR A 67 -13.93 -16.16 19.44
N ALA A 68 -14.47 -17.38 19.34
CA ALA A 68 -13.80 -18.54 18.73
C ALA A 68 -13.69 -18.43 17.18
N GLY A 69 -14.69 -17.84 16.52
CA GLY A 69 -14.73 -17.67 15.05
C GLY A 69 -13.80 -16.58 14.52
N ARG A 70 -13.42 -15.60 15.36
CA ARG A 70 -12.47 -14.53 14.98
C ARG A 70 -11.16 -15.08 14.45
N ARG A 71 -10.54 -16.03 15.17
CA ARG A 71 -9.27 -16.62 14.76
C ARG A 71 -9.38 -17.39 13.43
N ALA A 72 -10.51 -18.04 13.18
CA ALA A 72 -10.73 -18.79 11.94
C ALA A 72 -10.85 -17.84 10.74
N ILE A 73 -11.72 -16.83 10.80
CA ILE A 73 -11.91 -15.87 9.70
C ILE A 73 -10.63 -15.04 9.49
N GLN A 74 -10.03 -14.53 10.57
CA GLN A 74 -8.78 -13.77 10.49
C GLN A 74 -7.62 -14.64 9.95
N GLY A 75 -7.56 -15.92 10.33
CA GLY A 75 -6.57 -16.87 9.81
C GLY A 75 -6.73 -17.11 8.30
N VAL A 76 -7.97 -17.24 7.81
CA VAL A 76 -8.24 -17.36 6.36
C VAL A 76 -7.79 -16.10 5.62
N ILE A 77 -8.14 -14.91 6.12
CA ILE A 77 -7.75 -13.67 5.44
C ILE A 77 -6.23 -13.47 5.51
N ALA A 78 -5.58 -13.71 6.66
CA ALA A 78 -4.12 -13.65 6.77
C ALA A 78 -3.43 -14.65 5.83
N GLY A 79 -3.96 -15.86 5.70
CA GLY A 79 -3.48 -16.86 4.74
C GLY A 79 -3.57 -16.35 3.30
N LEU A 80 -4.70 -15.73 2.92
CA LEU A 80 -4.86 -15.13 1.59
C LEU A 80 -3.89 -13.97 1.35
N VAL A 81 -3.65 -13.12 2.35
CA VAL A 81 -2.67 -12.02 2.26
C VAL A 81 -1.25 -12.56 2.09
N LEU A 82 -0.86 -13.55 2.90
CA LEU A 82 0.47 -14.17 2.80
C LEU A 82 0.65 -14.88 1.44
N LEU A 83 -0.37 -15.58 0.96
CA LEU A 83 -0.36 -16.20 -0.37
C LEU A 83 -0.26 -15.16 -1.49
N ALA A 84 -0.99 -14.06 -1.40
CA ALA A 84 -0.90 -12.97 -2.36
C ALA A 84 0.51 -12.33 -2.34
N GLY A 85 1.05 -12.06 -1.15
CA GLY A 85 2.41 -11.54 -0.98
C GLY A 85 3.48 -12.48 -1.52
N ALA A 86 3.37 -13.78 -1.25
CA ALA A 86 4.27 -14.81 -1.77
C ALA A 86 4.13 -14.96 -3.30
N GLY A 87 2.91 -14.90 -3.84
CA GLY A 87 2.63 -14.93 -5.27
C GLY A 87 3.25 -13.75 -6.01
N VAL A 88 3.10 -12.53 -5.48
CA VAL A 88 3.74 -11.32 -6.01
C VAL A 88 5.26 -11.43 -5.90
N GLY A 89 5.79 -11.87 -4.75
CA GLY A 89 7.22 -12.07 -4.54
C GLY A 89 7.82 -13.08 -5.52
N ALA A 90 7.14 -14.20 -5.77
CA ALA A 90 7.55 -15.23 -6.73
C ALA A 90 7.43 -14.74 -8.18
N TRP A 91 6.36 -14.03 -8.53
CA TRP A 91 6.18 -13.44 -9.86
C TRP A 91 7.27 -12.42 -10.18
N LEU A 92 7.59 -11.57 -9.21
CA LEU A 92 8.72 -10.65 -9.28
C LEU A 92 10.00 -11.46 -9.42
N TRP A 93 10.34 -12.37 -8.51
CA TRP A 93 11.55 -13.18 -8.57
C TRP A 93 11.79 -13.83 -9.95
N ARG A 94 10.74 -14.35 -10.60
CA ARG A 94 10.83 -14.96 -11.94
C ARG A 94 11.18 -13.97 -13.06
N ARG A 95 10.92 -12.68 -12.91
CA ARG A 95 11.28 -11.65 -13.91
C ARG A 95 12.74 -11.20 -13.81
N ARG A 96 13.55 -11.78 -12.92
CA ARG A 96 14.92 -11.32 -12.61
C ARG A 96 15.91 -11.68 -13.72
N SER A 97 15.86 -10.93 -14.82
CA SER A 97 16.95 -10.80 -15.80
C SER A 97 17.51 -9.40 -15.67
N ARG A 98 18.85 -9.21 -15.71
CA ARG A 98 19.57 -7.92 -15.48
C ARG A 98 18.80 -6.72 -16.06
N PRO A 99 17.93 -6.04 -15.27
CA PRO A 99 16.94 -5.19 -15.88
C PRO A 99 17.59 -3.88 -16.26
N GLY A 100 17.20 -3.34 -17.42
CA GLY A 100 17.55 -1.99 -17.81
C GLY A 100 17.14 -0.99 -16.72
N ALA A 101 17.75 0.20 -16.71
CA ALA A 101 17.55 1.17 -15.65
C ALA A 101 16.07 1.60 -15.46
N ARG A 102 15.28 1.56 -16.54
CA ARG A 102 13.82 1.79 -16.55
C ARG A 102 13.02 0.62 -15.96
N GLN A 103 13.36 -0.62 -16.32
CA GLN A 103 12.73 -1.82 -15.74
C GLN A 103 13.00 -1.90 -14.24
N ARG A 104 14.20 -1.55 -13.78
CA ARG A 104 14.51 -1.48 -12.34
C ARG A 104 13.59 -0.50 -11.59
N ALA A 105 13.30 0.66 -12.18
CA ALA A 105 12.38 1.62 -11.56
C ALA A 105 10.95 1.08 -11.47
N GLN A 106 10.44 0.45 -12.54
CA GLN A 106 9.12 -0.19 -12.53
C GLN A 106 9.04 -1.28 -11.46
N TRP A 107 10.06 -2.11 -11.37
CA TRP A 107 10.17 -3.16 -10.36
C TRP A 107 10.10 -2.66 -8.93
N TRP A 108 10.82 -1.59 -8.61
CA TRP A 108 10.76 -0.97 -7.28
C TRP A 108 9.38 -0.39 -7.00
N ALA A 109 8.73 0.20 -7.99
CA ALA A 109 7.36 0.69 -7.86
C ALA A 109 6.34 -0.46 -7.66
N GLU A 110 6.49 -1.58 -8.38
CA GLU A 110 5.65 -2.77 -8.20
C GLU A 110 5.82 -3.38 -6.80
N LEU A 111 7.07 -3.51 -6.32
CA LEU A 111 7.38 -3.97 -4.96
C LEU A 111 6.77 -3.05 -3.90
N ALA A 112 6.92 -1.74 -4.07
CA ALA A 112 6.38 -0.77 -3.14
C ALA A 112 4.85 -0.77 -3.12
N LEU A 113 4.21 -0.89 -4.28
CA LEU A 113 2.75 -1.02 -4.38
C LEU A 113 2.25 -2.31 -3.71
N ALA A 114 2.93 -3.43 -3.92
CA ALA A 114 2.60 -4.69 -3.26
C ALA A 114 2.74 -4.58 -1.74
N GLY A 115 3.81 -3.95 -1.25
CA GLY A 115 4.00 -3.65 0.15
C GLY A 115 2.89 -2.77 0.73
N LEU A 116 2.45 -1.74 -0.01
CA LEU A 116 1.34 -0.87 0.39
C LEU A 116 0.04 -1.64 0.48
N GLY A 117 -0.25 -2.50 -0.50
CA GLY A 117 -1.40 -3.41 -0.45
C GLY A 117 -1.36 -4.32 0.77
N GLY A 118 -0.19 -4.92 1.06
CA GLY A 118 0.02 -5.72 2.27
C GLY A 118 -0.23 -4.94 3.56
N LEU A 119 0.27 -3.70 3.66
CA LEU A 119 0.03 -2.83 4.83
C LEU A 119 -1.45 -2.47 4.99
N ILE A 120 -2.14 -2.13 3.90
CA ILE A 120 -3.58 -1.84 3.93
C ILE A 120 -4.36 -3.06 4.42
N LEU A 121 -4.02 -4.24 3.93
CA LEU A 121 -4.66 -5.49 4.34
C LEU A 121 -4.39 -5.79 5.83
N LEU A 122 -3.15 -5.65 6.29
CA LEU A 122 -2.81 -5.79 7.72
C LEU A 122 -3.59 -4.79 8.58
N ARG A 123 -3.80 -3.57 8.07
CA ARG A 123 -4.55 -2.51 8.75
C ARG A 123 -6.06 -2.76 8.81
N LEU A 124 -6.61 -3.50 7.84
CA LEU A 124 -8.00 -3.93 7.85
C LEU A 124 -8.20 -5.15 8.75
N ILE A 125 -7.27 -6.10 8.71
CA ILE A 125 -7.27 -7.32 9.53
C ILE A 125 -6.58 -7.01 10.86
N SER A 126 -7.21 -6.16 11.68
CA SER A 126 -6.75 -5.78 13.01
C SER A 126 -6.42 -7.03 13.85
N PHE A 127 -5.12 -7.36 13.95
CA PHE A 127 -4.58 -8.45 14.76
C PHE A 127 -4.00 -7.83 16.03
N SER A 128 -4.56 -8.16 17.20
CA SER A 128 -4.14 -7.60 18.49
C SER A 128 -2.61 -7.52 18.74
N PRO A 129 -1.78 -8.52 18.40
CA PRO A 129 -0.32 -8.42 18.56
C PRO A 129 0.37 -7.58 17.48
N ILE A 130 -0.07 -7.65 16.23
CA ILE A 130 0.48 -6.86 15.12
C ILE A 130 0.08 -5.39 15.27
N ASP A 131 -1.13 -5.11 15.76
CA ASP A 131 -1.58 -3.77 16.06
C ASP A 131 -0.74 -3.12 17.17
N ARG A 132 -0.33 -3.88 18.19
CA ARG A 132 0.62 -3.37 19.20
C ARG A 132 2.00 -3.07 18.59
N LEU A 133 2.45 -3.88 17.63
CA LEU A 133 3.73 -3.62 16.95
C LEU A 133 3.66 -2.41 16.01
N LEU A 134 2.55 -2.27 15.27
CA LEU A 134 2.34 -1.22 14.28
C LEU A 134 1.92 0.12 14.91
N TYR A 135 1.18 0.06 16.02
CA TYR A 135 0.52 1.20 16.65
C TYR A 135 0.84 1.41 18.14
N GLY A 136 1.57 0.50 18.81
CA GLY A 136 1.77 0.55 20.26
C GLY A 136 2.97 1.37 20.75
N GLY A 137 3.81 1.89 19.86
CA GLY A 137 4.99 2.70 20.20
C GLY A 137 4.77 4.22 20.00
N PRO A 138 5.63 5.07 20.57
CA PRO A 138 5.58 6.54 20.38
C PRO A 138 5.77 6.96 18.92
N VAL A 139 6.41 6.10 18.12
CA VAL A 139 6.46 6.20 16.66
C VAL A 139 5.73 4.99 16.10
N HIS A 140 4.62 5.24 15.42
CA HIS A 140 3.86 4.19 14.75
C HIS A 140 4.67 3.63 13.57
N LEU A 141 5.17 2.40 13.70
CA LEU A 141 5.98 1.73 12.67
C LEU A 141 5.28 1.70 11.30
N ASN A 142 3.95 1.61 11.32
CA ASN A 142 3.11 1.69 10.13
C ASN A 142 3.37 2.96 9.30
N TRP A 143 3.64 4.10 9.93
CA TRP A 143 3.85 5.36 9.21
C TRP A 143 5.20 5.39 8.52
N PHE A 144 6.22 4.80 9.14
CA PHE A 144 7.54 4.68 8.54
C PHE A 144 7.49 3.74 7.33
N LEU A 145 6.81 2.59 7.47
CA LEU A 145 6.65 1.63 6.38
C LEU A 145 5.83 2.21 5.23
N GLU A 146 4.68 2.81 5.53
CA GLU A 146 3.83 3.45 4.52
C GLU A 146 4.57 4.59 3.82
N GLY A 147 5.15 5.52 4.59
CA GLY A 147 5.92 6.64 4.04
C GLY A 147 7.11 6.19 3.20
N GLY A 148 7.82 5.15 3.65
CA GLY A 148 8.94 4.56 2.92
C GLY A 148 8.51 3.96 1.59
N LEU A 149 7.42 3.18 1.56
CA LEU A 149 6.91 2.59 0.32
C LEU A 149 6.39 3.64 -0.66
N VAL A 150 5.65 4.64 -0.17
CA VAL A 150 5.22 5.80 -0.98
C VAL A 150 6.43 6.54 -1.56
N ALA A 151 7.46 6.79 -0.75
CA ALA A 151 8.68 7.44 -1.18
C ALA A 151 9.43 6.61 -2.24
N VAL A 152 9.48 5.28 -2.11
CA VAL A 152 10.08 4.39 -3.13
C VAL A 152 9.33 4.51 -4.46
N CYS A 153 8.00 4.51 -4.45
CA CYS A 153 7.19 4.75 -5.66
C CYS A 153 7.49 6.12 -6.29
N ALA A 154 7.52 7.18 -5.48
CA ALA A 154 7.80 8.54 -5.95
C ALA A 154 9.21 8.65 -6.55
N MET A 155 10.23 8.12 -5.87
CA MET A 155 11.61 8.12 -6.34
C MET A 155 11.77 7.30 -7.63
N ALA A 156 11.10 6.15 -7.72
CA ALA A 156 11.10 5.34 -8.94
C ALA A 156 10.52 6.12 -10.12
N ALA A 157 9.38 6.78 -9.93
CA ALA A 157 8.75 7.62 -10.95
C ALA A 157 9.65 8.81 -11.35
N ILE A 158 10.20 9.55 -10.38
CA ILE A 158 11.12 10.67 -10.62
C ILE A 158 12.36 10.22 -11.39
N SER A 159 12.91 9.05 -11.06
CA SER A 159 14.09 8.51 -11.75
C SER A 159 13.83 8.22 -13.23
N VAL A 160 12.60 7.84 -13.59
CA VAL A 160 12.18 7.64 -14.99
C VAL A 160 11.99 8.97 -15.69
N TRP A 161 11.38 9.96 -15.02
CA TRP A 161 11.22 11.29 -15.57
C TRP A 161 12.58 11.94 -15.90
N ARG A 162 13.52 11.97 -14.93
CA ARG A 162 14.87 12.55 -15.11
C ARG A 162 15.73 11.90 -16.19
N ARG A 163 15.39 10.69 -16.64
CA ARG A 163 16.16 9.96 -17.66
C ARG A 163 15.60 10.12 -19.08
N ASN A 164 14.36 10.58 -19.22
CA ASN A 164 13.69 10.69 -20.51
C ASN A 164 13.17 12.10 -20.80
N GLY A 165 13.30 13.03 -19.85
CA GLY A 165 13.06 14.47 -20.04
C GLY A 165 14.39 15.20 -20.05
#